data_AF-A0A141RHP2-F1
#
_entry.id   AF-A0A141RHP2-F1
#
_cell.length_a   1.000
_cell.length_b   1.000
_cell.length_c   1.000
_cell.angle_alpha   90.00
_cell.angle_beta   90.00
_cell.angle_gamma   90.00
#
_symmetry.space_group_name_H-M   'P 1'
#
loop_
_entity.id
_entity.type
_entity.pdbx_description
1 polymer ?
#
loop_
_entity_poly.entity_id
_entity_poly.type
_entity_poly.pdbx_seq_one_letter_code
_entity_poly.pdbx_strand_id
1 'polypeptide(L)'
;YRLAEQFLEHFDGFSIGSNDMTQLALGLDRDSGVVSELFDERNEAVKALLSMAIRAAKKQGKYVGICGQGPSDHEDFAAWLMDEGIDSLSLNPDT
;
A
#
# COMPACT_ATOMS: atom_id res chain seq x y z
N TYR A 1 -2.22 10.88 -16.47
CA TYR A 1 -0.91 11.30 -15.93
C TYR A 1 -0.26 10.11 -15.24
N ARG A 2 1.03 9.85 -15.44
CA ARG A 2 1.75 8.72 -14.82
C ARG A 2 2.74 9.24 -13.76
N LEU A 3 2.21 9.90 -12.74
CA LEU A 3 3.01 10.59 -11.72
C LEU A 3 3.96 9.64 -10.99
N ALA A 4 3.52 8.42 -10.66
CA ALA A 4 4.39 7.42 -10.05
C ALA A 4 5.61 7.07 -10.93
N GLU A 5 5.44 6.95 -12.26
CA GLU A 5 6.57 6.71 -13.15
C GLU A 5 7.55 7.89 -13.15
N GLN A 6 7.03 9.13 -13.16
CA GLN A 6 7.84 10.35 -13.16
C GLN A 6 8.62 10.55 -11.85
N PHE A 7 8.02 10.23 -10.70
CA PHE A 7 8.73 10.28 -9.42
C PHE A 7 9.94 9.32 -9.40
N LEU A 8 9.80 8.14 -10.00
CA LEU A 8 10.88 7.14 -10.05
C LEU A 8 12.04 7.51 -10.99
N GLU A 9 11.90 8.55 -11.82
CA GLU A 9 13.03 9.15 -12.53
C GLU A 9 14.01 9.84 -11.55
N HIS A 10 13.54 10.18 -10.35
CA HIS A 10 14.30 10.91 -9.32
C HIS A 10 14.57 10.09 -8.05
N PHE A 11 13.78 9.05 -7.80
CA PHE A 11 13.87 8.23 -6.59
C PHE A 11 14.25 6.77 -6.89
N ASP A 12 14.77 6.08 -5.89
CA ASP A 12 15.19 4.68 -6.00
C ASP A 12 14.06 3.67 -5.79
N GLY A 13 12.89 4.14 -5.37
CA GLY A 13 11.74 3.29 -5.13
C GLY A 13 10.66 3.96 -4.28
N PHE A 14 9.74 3.12 -3.78
CA PHE A 14 8.67 3.53 -2.89
C PHE A 14 8.69 2.75 -1.57
N SER A 15 8.33 3.44 -0.49
CA SER A 15 7.87 2.82 0.77
C SER A 15 6.44 3.30 0.98
N ILE A 16 5.47 2.40 0.78
CA ILE A 16 4.05 2.74 0.82
C ILE A 16 3.55 2.66 2.26
N GLY A 17 2.94 3.74 2.77
CA GLY A 17 2.21 3.70 4.04
C GLY A 17 0.80 3.20 3.80
N SER A 18 0.49 1.98 4.24
CA SER A 18 -0.79 1.31 3.95
C SER A 18 -1.99 2.04 4.59
N ASN A 19 -1.78 2.56 5.81
CA ASN A 19 -2.77 3.33 6.55
C ASN A 19 -3.20 4.61 5.83
N ASP A 20 -2.22 5.47 5.52
CA ASP A 20 -2.48 6.77 4.89
C ASP A 20 -3.02 6.60 3.46
N MET A 21 -2.51 5.58 2.74
CA MET A 21 -3.06 5.21 1.44
C MET A 21 -4.55 4.90 1.55
N THR A 22 -4.96 4.12 2.56
CA THR A 22 -6.36 3.74 2.78
C THR A 22 -7.22 4.94 3.18
N GLN A 23 -6.74 5.79 4.09
CA GLN A 23 -7.44 7.01 4.49
C GLN A 23 -7.73 7.92 3.29
N LEU A 24 -6.70 8.17 2.46
CA LEU A 24 -6.81 9.06 1.31
C LEU A 24 -7.61 8.43 0.17
N ALA A 25 -7.48 7.12 -0.07
CA ALA A 25 -8.21 6.41 -1.11
C ALA A 25 -9.71 6.35 -0.84
N LEU A 26 -10.08 6.11 0.42
CA LEU A 26 -11.49 5.93 0.83
C LEU A 26 -12.12 7.23 1.34
N GLY A 27 -11.33 8.27 1.59
CA GLY A 27 -11.79 9.52 2.18
C GLY A 27 -12.25 9.33 3.63
N LEU A 28 -11.59 8.44 4.37
CA LEU A 28 -11.96 8.04 5.72
C LEU A 28 -10.92 8.51 6.74
N ASP A 29 -11.40 8.85 7.92
CA ASP A 29 -10.59 9.02 9.11
C ASP A 29 -10.70 7.74 9.96
N ARG A 30 -9.58 7.02 10.13
CA ARG A 30 -9.53 5.76 10.86
C ARG A 30 -9.80 5.94 12.36
N ASP A 31 -9.56 7.13 12.90
CA ASP A 31 -9.75 7.44 14.31
C ASP A 31 -11.18 7.95 14.60
N SER A 32 -12.01 8.06 13.55
CA SER A 32 -13.41 8.46 13.68
C SER A 32 -14.27 7.30 14.18
N GLY A 33 -14.88 7.46 15.36
CA GLY A 33 -15.81 6.47 15.93
C GLY A 33 -17.11 6.25 15.13
N VAL A 34 -17.31 6.96 14.01
CA VAL A 34 -18.51 6.82 13.15
C VAL A 34 -18.22 6.00 11.89
N VAL A 35 -16.99 6.04 11.38
CA VAL A 35 -16.64 5.46 10.06
C VAL A 35 -15.41 4.56 10.09
N SER A 36 -14.76 4.36 11.25
CA SER A 36 -13.59 3.48 11.39
C SER A 36 -13.86 2.04 10.96
N GLU A 37 -15.09 1.54 11.13
CA GLU A 37 -15.49 0.19 10.68
C GLU A 37 -15.40 0.00 9.16
N LEU A 38 -15.40 1.09 8.39
CA LEU A 38 -15.26 1.06 6.93
C LEU A 38 -13.80 1.10 6.47
N PHE A 39 -12.86 1.24 7.41
CA PHE A 39 -11.43 1.25 7.13
C PHE A 39 -10.94 -0.17 6.84
N ASP A 40 -10.77 -0.50 5.56
CA ASP A 40 -10.22 -1.78 5.12
C ASP A 40 -9.15 -1.57 4.06
N GLU A 41 -7.92 -1.93 4.39
CA GLU A 41 -6.76 -1.79 3.51
C GLU A 41 -6.81 -2.76 2.31
N ARG A 42 -7.69 -3.77 2.37
CA ARG A 42 -7.97 -4.71 1.28
C ARG A 42 -9.06 -4.21 0.33
N ASN A 43 -9.61 -3.02 0.57
CA ASN A 43 -10.61 -2.44 -0.32
C ASN A 43 -10.06 -2.34 -1.75
N GLU A 44 -10.89 -2.66 -2.74
CA GLU A 44 -10.48 -2.70 -4.15
C GLU A 44 -9.93 -1.35 -4.67
N ALA A 45 -10.41 -0.21 -4.14
CA ALA A 45 -9.86 1.09 -4.48
C ALA A 45 -8.41 1.26 -3.95
N VAL A 46 -8.13 0.76 -2.75
CA VAL A 46 -6.79 0.76 -2.15
C VAL A 46 -5.88 -0.16 -2.95
N LYS A 47 -6.31 -1.41 -3.19
CA LYS A 47 -5.56 -2.39 -3.97
C LYS A 47 -5.24 -1.89 -5.39
N ALA A 48 -6.16 -1.15 -6.03
CA ALA A 48 -5.88 -0.54 -7.32
C ALA A 48 -4.73 0.47 -7.25
N LEU A 49 -4.69 1.33 -6.23
CA LEU A 49 -3.60 2.30 -6.04
C LEU A 49 -2.27 1.64 -5.69
N LEU A 50 -2.30 0.62 -4.82
CA LEU A 50 -1.13 -0.19 -4.49
C LEU A 50 -0.56 -0.88 -5.74
N SER A 51 -1.42 -1.53 -6.52
CA SER A 51 -1.03 -2.20 -7.76
C SER A 51 -0.41 -1.20 -8.76
N MET A 52 -0.97 0.01 -8.87
CA MET A 52 -0.39 1.07 -9.70
C MET A 52 1.02 1.47 -9.25
N ALA A 53 1.25 1.66 -7.95
CA ALA A 53 2.56 2.03 -7.41
C ALA A 53 3.58 0.90 -7.55
N ILE A 54 3.19 -0.34 -7.22
CA ILE A 54 4.03 -1.54 -7.36
C ILE A 54 4.45 -1.72 -8.81
N ARG A 55 3.49 -1.76 -9.74
CA ARG A 55 3.79 -1.95 -11.17
C ARG A 55 4.69 -0.85 -11.73
N ALA A 56 4.50 0.41 -11.31
CA ALA A 56 5.37 1.51 -11.72
C ALA A 56 6.83 1.30 -11.28
N ALA A 57 7.04 0.87 -10.03
CA ALA A 57 8.38 0.57 -9.51
C ALA A 57 9.00 -0.65 -10.21
N LYS A 58 8.27 -1.78 -10.28
CA LYS A 58 8.78 -3.02 -10.88
C LYS A 58 9.11 -2.86 -12.37
N LYS A 59 8.29 -2.11 -13.13
CA LYS A 59 8.54 -1.81 -14.54
C LYS A 59 9.86 -1.06 -14.77
N GLN A 60 10.32 -0.29 -13.79
CA GLN A 60 11.58 0.47 -13.85
C GLN A 60 12.73 -0.22 -13.10
N GLY A 61 12.52 -1.44 -12.57
CA GLY A 61 13.51 -2.14 -11.76
C GLY A 61 13.85 -1.41 -10.46
N LYS A 62 12.92 -0.61 -9.93
CA LYS A 62 13.05 0.17 -8.70
C LYS A 62 12.43 -0.58 -7.53
N TYR A 63 12.89 -0.26 -6.33
CA TYR A 63 12.41 -0.87 -5.09
C TYR A 63 10.94 -0.49 -4.81
N VAL A 64 10.17 -1.40 -4.23
CA VAL A 64 8.87 -1.10 -3.64
C VAL A 64 8.62 -1.95 -2.40
N GLY A 65 8.44 -1.28 -1.26
CA GLY A 65 8.01 -1.89 0.00
C GLY A 65 6.74 -1.25 0.53
N ILE A 66 6.16 -1.87 1.56
CA ILE A 66 5.00 -1.34 2.29
C ILE A 66 5.24 -1.45 3.79
N CYS A 67 4.76 -0.45 4.53
CA CYS A 67 4.74 -0.44 5.98
C CYS A 67 3.32 -0.16 6.50
N GLY A 68 3.02 -0.66 7.68
CA GLY A 68 1.72 -0.49 8.35
C GLY A 68 1.23 -1.79 8.97
N GLN A 69 0.06 -1.73 9.62
CA GLN A 69 -0.50 -2.89 10.31
C GLN A 69 -1.30 -3.81 9.39
N GLY A 70 -1.92 -3.32 8.32
CA GLY A 70 -2.74 -4.14 7.42
C GLY A 70 -2.10 -5.46 6.99
N PRO A 71 -0.85 -5.48 6.49
CA PRO A 71 -0.21 -6.74 6.12
C PRO A 71 0.12 -7.67 7.30
N SER A 72 0.23 -7.14 8.53
CA SER A 72 0.34 -7.97 9.75
C SER A 72 -1.02 -8.55 10.18
N ASP A 73 -2.07 -7.73 10.11
CA ASP A 73 -3.42 -8.08 10.59
C ASP A 73 -4.17 -9.01 9.61
N HIS A 74 -3.73 -9.05 8.35
CA HIS A 74 -4.40 -9.73 7.25
C HIS A 74 -3.42 -10.56 6.41
N GLU A 75 -3.29 -11.85 6.71
CA GLU A 75 -2.43 -12.78 5.96
C GLU A 75 -2.78 -12.86 4.46
N ASP A 76 -4.07 -12.78 4.13
CA ASP A 76 -4.55 -12.78 2.74
C ASP A 76 -4.08 -11.53 1.98
N PHE A 77 -4.00 -10.39 2.68
CA PHE A 77 -3.47 -9.16 2.10
C PHE A 77 -1.97 -9.22 1.89
N ALA A 78 -1.21 -9.74 2.88
CA ALA A 78 0.22 -9.97 2.72
C ALA A 78 0.52 -10.91 1.54
N ALA A 79 -0.22 -12.02 1.41
CA ALA A 79 -0.09 -12.93 0.28
C ALA A 79 -0.37 -12.24 -1.06
N TRP A 80 -1.44 -11.44 -1.13
CA TRP A 80 -1.76 -10.67 -2.33
C TRP A 80 -0.67 -9.66 -2.71
N LEU A 81 -0.06 -8.99 -1.73
CA LEU A 81 1.07 -8.06 -1.97
C LEU A 81 2.30 -8.78 -2.53
N MET A 82 2.58 -9.99 -2.04
CA MET A 82 3.65 -10.84 -2.58
C MET A 82 3.36 -11.26 -4.02
N ASP A 83 2.11 -11.62 -4.33
CA ASP A 83 1.68 -11.98 -5.69
C ASP A 83 1.77 -10.79 -6.67
N GLU A 84 1.47 -9.56 -6.23
CA GLU A 84 1.70 -8.34 -7.02
C GLU A 84 3.20 -8.01 -7.20
N GLY A 85 4.07 -8.68 -6.43
CA GLY A 85 5.52 -8.60 -6.59
C GLY A 85 6.16 -7.51 -5.74
N ILE A 86 5.64 -7.20 -4.55
CA ILE A 86 6.32 -6.29 -3.63
C ILE A 86 7.69 -6.84 -3.19
N ASP A 87 8.66 -5.97 -2.92
CA ASP A 87 10.01 -6.40 -2.51
C ASP A 87 10.13 -6.63 -0.99
N SER A 88 9.34 -5.92 -0.18
CA SER A 88 9.38 -6.04 1.27
C SER A 88 8.05 -5.68 1.94
N LEU A 89 7.83 -6.30 3.11
CA LEU A 89 6.79 -5.96 4.06
C LEU A 89 7.46 -5.55 5.37
N SER A 90 7.24 -4.32 5.83
CA SER A 90 7.72 -3.83 7.12
C SER A 90 6.56 -3.82 8.11
N LEU A 91 6.58 -4.81 9.00
CA LEU A 91 5.48 -5.14 9.89
C LEU A 91 5.76 -4.63 11.30
N ASN A 92 4.72 -4.14 11.97
CA ASN A 92 4.78 -3.97 13.42
C ASN A 92 4.68 -5.36 14.07
N PRO A 93 5.58 -5.70 15.02
CA PRO A 93 5.65 -7.05 15.64
C PRO A 93 4.54 -7.33 16.67
N ASP A 94 3.34 -6.78 16.46
CA ASP A 94 2.20 -7.00 17.32
C ASP A 94 1.32 -8.12 16.72
N THR A 95 1.80 -9.36 16.83
CA THR A 95 1.01 -10.60 16.69
C THR A 95 1.73 -11.78 17.32
#